data_AF-A0A177QFW5-F1
#
_entry.id   AF-A0A177QFW5-F1
#
_cell.length_a   1.000
_cell.length_b   1.000
_cell.length_c   1.000
_cell.angle_alpha   90.00
_cell.angle_beta   90.00
_cell.angle_gamma   90.00
#
_symmetry.space_group_name_H-M   'P 1'
#
loop_
_entity.id
_entity.type
_entity.pdbx_description
1 polymer ?
#
loop_
_entity_poly.entity_id
_entity_poly.type
_entity_poly.pdbx_seq_one_letter_code
_entity_poly.pdbx_strand_id
1 'polypeptide(L)'
;MSAGKIAVVLAIGVAVAAFFYFDLGRFLSLQALKENRDDLLSFTETHSAVAAVLFVLVYVAVTGLSLPGAVILTLAGGFLFGAVWGTLFVNLGATTGATLAFLASRYLLRDWVERKFGKWLGSVQQGFEKNAFSYLMTLRLIPLFPFFVVNLVSGLTRMNVGTYVAATALGIIPGSFVYAYAGRQLGTINSLKDIASPGVIGAFVLLGLLALVPSLYKKWSGKLA
;
A
#
# COMPACT_ATOMS: atom_id res chain seq x y z
N MET A 1 -23.67 16.94 5.81
CA MET A 1 -22.98 16.10 4.81
C MET A 1 -23.97 15.77 3.71
N SER A 2 -23.57 15.65 2.44
CA SER A 2 -24.48 15.22 1.38
C SER A 2 -24.88 13.75 1.55
N ALA A 3 -26.04 13.35 1.01
CA ALA A 3 -26.51 11.97 1.05
C ALA A 3 -25.46 10.97 0.50
N GLY A 4 -24.74 11.34 -0.57
CA GLY A 4 -23.65 10.52 -1.12
C GLY A 4 -22.49 10.32 -0.14
N LYS A 5 -22.05 11.37 0.58
CA LYS A 5 -21.00 11.24 1.60
C LYS A 5 -21.46 10.32 2.75
N ILE A 6 -22.73 10.39 3.14
CA ILE A 6 -23.30 9.53 4.18
C ILE A 6 -23.30 8.06 3.72
N ALA A 7 -23.76 7.79 2.49
CA ALA A 7 -23.79 6.43 1.94
C ALA A 7 -22.39 5.80 1.89
N VAL A 8 -21.38 6.54 1.45
CA VAL A 8 -19.99 6.05 1.41
C VAL A 8 -19.45 5.77 2.82
N VAL A 9 -19.69 6.66 3.79
CA VAL A 9 -19.27 6.45 5.18
C VAL A 9 -19.94 5.22 5.78
N LEU A 10 -21.25 5.03 5.55
CA LEU A 10 -21.97 3.85 6.02
C LEU A 10 -21.45 2.58 5.36
N ALA A 11 -21.21 2.58 4.05
CA ALA A 11 -20.67 1.42 3.34
C ALA A 11 -19.28 1.01 3.87
N ILE A 12 -18.36 1.98 4.02
CA ILE A 12 -17.03 1.73 4.60
C ILE A 12 -17.15 1.27 6.05
N GLY A 13 -17.99 1.95 6.86
CA GLY A 13 -18.20 1.62 8.26
C GLY A 13 -18.75 0.21 8.46
N VAL A 14 -19.74 -0.20 7.66
CA VAL A 14 -20.30 -1.56 7.68
C VAL A 14 -19.26 -2.59 7.25
N ALA A 15 -18.49 -2.33 6.19
CA ALA A 15 -17.47 -3.25 5.72
C ALA A 15 -16.35 -3.46 6.76
N VAL A 16 -15.89 -2.37 7.39
CA VAL A 16 -14.89 -2.41 8.48
C VAL A 16 -15.47 -3.11 9.71
N ALA A 17 -16.71 -2.78 10.11
CA ALA A 17 -17.37 -3.43 11.23
C ALA A 17 -17.53 -4.94 10.98
N ALA A 18 -17.93 -5.35 9.78
CA ALA A 18 -18.02 -6.77 9.41
C ALA A 18 -16.65 -7.46 9.51
N PHE A 19 -15.57 -6.82 9.04
CA PHE A 19 -14.22 -7.38 9.14
C PHE A 19 -13.82 -7.71 10.60
N PHE A 20 -14.11 -6.81 11.53
CA PHE A 20 -13.81 -7.04 12.95
C PHE A 20 -14.82 -7.96 13.63
N TYR A 21 -16.11 -7.85 13.31
CA TYR A 21 -17.17 -8.68 13.88
C TYR A 21 -16.99 -10.16 13.54
N PHE A 22 -16.63 -10.48 12.30
CA PHE A 22 -16.36 -11.84 11.85
C PHE A 22 -14.91 -12.30 12.12
N ASP A 23 -14.11 -11.48 12.81
CA ASP A 23 -12.70 -11.73 13.11
C ASP A 23 -11.89 -12.15 11.87
N LEU A 24 -12.12 -11.48 10.73
CA LEU A 24 -11.48 -11.83 9.46
C LEU A 24 -9.96 -11.60 9.50
N GLY A 25 -9.48 -10.79 10.43
CA GLY A 25 -8.06 -10.56 10.69
C GLY A 25 -7.29 -11.84 11.03
N ARG A 26 -7.95 -12.85 11.62
CA ARG A 26 -7.30 -14.15 11.93
C ARG A 26 -6.77 -14.85 10.68
N PHE A 27 -7.48 -14.72 9.55
CA PHE A 27 -7.08 -15.29 8.26
C PHE A 27 -5.92 -14.51 7.63
N LEU A 28 -5.72 -13.25 8.01
CA LEU A 28 -4.61 -12.41 7.58
C LEU A 28 -3.44 -12.50 8.56
N SER A 29 -3.12 -13.71 9.03
CA SER A 29 -2.00 -13.99 9.93
C SER A 29 -1.02 -14.99 9.30
N LEU A 30 0.25 -14.91 9.72
CA LEU A 30 1.27 -15.86 9.27
C LEU A 30 0.92 -17.30 9.65
N GLN A 31 0.31 -17.48 10.83
CA GLN A 31 -0.15 -18.77 11.32
C GLN A 31 -1.25 -19.36 10.43
N ALA A 32 -2.31 -18.60 10.14
CA ALA A 32 -3.38 -19.07 9.27
C ALA A 32 -2.86 -19.40 7.85
N LEU A 33 -1.94 -18.60 7.32
CA LEU A 33 -1.32 -18.87 6.01
C LEU A 33 -0.53 -20.19 6.01
N LYS A 34 0.15 -20.52 7.12
CA LYS A 34 0.87 -21.80 7.28
C LYS A 34 -0.08 -22.98 7.52
N GLU A 35 -1.12 -22.80 8.32
CA GLU A 35 -2.11 -23.84 8.63
C GLU A 35 -2.91 -24.26 7.38
N ASN A 36 -3.20 -23.31 6.49
CA ASN A 36 -3.96 -23.56 5.25
C ASN A 36 -3.04 -23.71 4.02
N ARG A 37 -1.74 -23.98 4.24
CA ARG A 37 -0.72 -23.99 3.18
C ARG A 37 -1.09 -24.90 2.01
N ASP A 38 -1.41 -26.15 2.31
CA ASP A 38 -1.60 -27.19 1.29
C ASP A 38 -2.91 -26.98 0.53
N ASP A 39 -3.98 -26.55 1.21
CA ASP A 39 -5.26 -26.21 0.57
C ASP A 39 -5.12 -25.01 -0.37
N LEU A 40 -4.41 -23.96 0.05
CA LEU A 40 -4.20 -22.77 -0.76
C LEU A 40 -3.33 -23.07 -1.99
N LEU A 41 -2.31 -23.92 -1.86
CA LEU A 41 -1.49 -24.37 -3.00
C LEU A 41 -2.32 -25.21 -3.96
N SER A 42 -3.03 -26.22 -3.45
CA SER A 42 -3.88 -27.09 -4.28
C SER A 42 -4.94 -26.30 -5.05
N PHE A 43 -5.59 -25.33 -4.40
CA PHE A 43 -6.54 -24.43 -5.06
C PHE A 43 -5.88 -23.58 -6.15
N THR A 44 -4.69 -23.02 -5.86
CA THR A 44 -3.96 -22.16 -6.80
C THR A 44 -3.43 -22.94 -8.01
N GLU A 45 -2.97 -24.18 -7.82
CA GLU A 45 -2.53 -25.06 -8.89
C GLU A 45 -3.69 -25.47 -9.80
N THR A 46 -4.84 -25.77 -9.20
CA THR A 46 -6.03 -26.21 -9.95
C THR A 46 -6.76 -25.05 -10.64
N HIS A 47 -6.78 -23.86 -10.01
CA HIS A 47 -7.59 -22.70 -10.45
C HIS A 47 -6.78 -21.41 -10.52
N SER A 48 -5.60 -21.44 -11.14
CA SER A 48 -4.61 -20.34 -11.14
C SER A 48 -5.18 -18.95 -11.49
N ALA A 49 -5.99 -18.84 -12.55
CA ALA A 49 -6.60 -17.57 -12.96
C ALA A 49 -7.61 -17.05 -11.93
N VAL A 50 -8.47 -17.92 -11.39
CA VAL A 50 -9.46 -17.56 -10.38
C VAL A 50 -8.77 -17.17 -9.09
N ALA A 51 -7.75 -17.93 -8.67
CA ALA A 51 -6.93 -17.62 -7.50
C ALA A 51 -6.27 -16.24 -7.62
N ALA A 52 -5.70 -15.90 -8.78
CA ALA A 52 -5.10 -14.59 -9.01
C ALA A 52 -6.12 -13.45 -8.92
N VAL A 53 -7.30 -13.61 -9.53
CA VAL A 53 -8.38 -12.60 -9.47
C VAL A 53 -8.87 -12.41 -8.03
N LEU A 54 -9.16 -13.50 -7.32
CA LEU A 54 -9.60 -13.44 -5.92
C LEU A 54 -8.54 -12.79 -5.03
N PHE A 55 -7.26 -13.15 -5.22
CA PHE A 55 -6.16 -12.55 -4.49
C PHE A 55 -6.10 -11.02 -4.69
N VAL A 56 -6.18 -10.56 -5.94
CA VAL A 56 -6.19 -9.12 -6.25
C VAL A 56 -7.39 -8.44 -5.60
N LEU A 57 -8.59 -9.01 -5.70
CA LEU A 57 -9.81 -8.44 -5.10
C LEU A 57 -9.73 -8.33 -3.57
N VAL A 58 -9.22 -9.37 -2.90
CA VAL A 58 -8.98 -9.34 -1.45
C VAL A 58 -7.96 -8.26 -1.09
N TYR A 59 -6.87 -8.15 -1.86
CA TYR A 59 -5.86 -7.13 -1.64
C TYR A 59 -6.43 -5.72 -1.81
N VAL A 60 -7.25 -5.50 -2.85
CA VAL A 60 -7.97 -4.23 -3.08
C VAL A 60 -8.87 -3.91 -1.90
N ALA A 61 -9.64 -4.87 -1.41
CA ALA A 61 -10.55 -4.67 -0.28
C ALA A 61 -9.80 -4.31 1.01
N VAL A 62 -8.79 -5.09 1.38
CA VAL A 62 -7.96 -4.85 2.58
C VAL A 62 -7.28 -3.48 2.49
N THR A 63 -6.67 -3.16 1.36
CA THR A 63 -5.96 -1.90 1.18
C THR A 63 -6.90 -0.70 1.08
N GLY A 64 -8.00 -0.83 0.34
CA GLY A 64 -8.99 0.23 0.13
C GLY A 64 -9.75 0.60 1.40
N LEU A 65 -10.05 -0.38 2.23
CA LEU A 65 -10.64 -0.18 3.55
C LEU A 65 -9.61 0.17 4.63
N SER A 66 -8.32 0.28 4.26
CA SER A 66 -7.21 0.57 5.18
C SER A 66 -7.11 -0.40 6.36
N LEU A 67 -7.41 -1.68 6.10
CA LEU A 67 -7.39 -2.76 7.08
C LEU A 67 -5.96 -3.29 7.28
N PRO A 68 -5.64 -3.85 8.47
CA PRO A 68 -4.39 -4.54 8.70
C PRO A 68 -4.30 -5.83 7.87
N GLY A 69 -3.09 -6.28 7.54
CA GLY A 69 -2.85 -7.57 6.87
C GLY A 69 -2.18 -7.50 5.50
N ALA A 70 -1.94 -6.32 4.94
CA ALA A 70 -1.28 -6.16 3.63
C ALA A 70 0.09 -6.86 3.53
N VAL A 71 0.89 -6.85 4.61
CA VAL A 71 2.19 -7.56 4.64
C VAL A 71 2.01 -9.08 4.52
N ILE A 72 1.01 -9.63 5.22
CA ILE A 72 0.70 -11.07 5.15
C ILE A 72 0.18 -11.43 3.77
N LEU A 73 -0.67 -10.59 3.17
CA LEU A 73 -1.12 -10.79 1.79
C LEU A 73 0.03 -10.72 0.78
N THR A 74 1.01 -9.85 0.97
CA THR A 74 2.18 -9.80 0.09
C THR A 74 3.03 -11.07 0.20
N LEU A 75 3.20 -11.60 1.41
CA LEU A 75 3.85 -12.90 1.63
C LEU A 75 3.05 -14.04 0.98
N ALA A 76 1.72 -14.04 1.15
CA ALA A 76 0.84 -15.00 0.52
C ALA A 76 0.93 -14.95 -1.02
N GLY A 77 0.97 -13.76 -1.62
CA GLY A 77 1.13 -13.61 -3.06
C GLY A 77 2.44 -14.22 -3.56
N GLY A 78 3.53 -14.00 -2.83
CA GLY A 78 4.82 -14.62 -3.12
C GLY A 78 4.87 -16.13 -2.93
N PHE A 79 4.19 -16.61 -1.89
CA PHE A 79 4.04 -18.03 -1.58
C PHE A 79 3.24 -18.77 -2.67
N LEU A 80 2.11 -18.20 -3.11
CA LEU A 80 1.17 -18.85 -4.03
C LEU A 80 1.57 -18.72 -5.50
N PHE A 81 2.05 -17.55 -5.92
CA PHE A 81 2.30 -17.24 -7.33
C PHE A 81 3.79 -17.09 -7.65
N GLY A 82 4.67 -17.24 -6.66
CA GLY A 82 6.09 -16.94 -6.78
C GLY A 82 6.39 -15.43 -6.72
N ALA A 83 7.67 -15.09 -6.66
CA ALA A 83 8.10 -13.72 -6.40
C ALA A 83 7.66 -12.73 -7.50
N VAL A 84 7.80 -13.10 -8.78
CA VAL A 84 7.53 -12.20 -9.91
C VAL A 84 6.03 -11.96 -10.07
N TRP A 85 5.23 -13.02 -10.25
CA TRP A 85 3.78 -12.90 -10.41
C TRP A 85 3.10 -12.42 -9.13
N GLY A 86 3.56 -12.88 -7.96
CA GLY A 86 3.11 -12.36 -6.67
C GLY A 86 3.32 -10.86 -6.56
N THR A 87 4.49 -10.34 -6.94
CA THR A 87 4.75 -8.89 -6.97
C THR A 87 3.80 -8.16 -7.91
N LEU A 88 3.54 -8.70 -9.10
CA LEU A 88 2.64 -8.09 -10.06
C LEU A 88 1.21 -8.00 -9.50
N PHE A 89 0.67 -9.09 -8.96
CA PHE A 89 -0.68 -9.12 -8.41
C PHE A 89 -0.81 -8.25 -7.15
N VAL A 90 0.20 -8.28 -6.27
CA VAL A 90 0.28 -7.38 -5.11
C VAL A 90 0.28 -5.93 -5.59
N ASN A 91 1.05 -5.59 -6.61
CA ASN A 91 1.12 -4.21 -7.10
C ASN A 91 -0.23 -3.74 -7.67
N LEU A 92 -0.89 -4.58 -8.48
CA LEU A 92 -2.22 -4.30 -9.01
C LEU A 92 -3.23 -4.09 -7.87
N GLY A 93 -3.27 -5.00 -6.89
CA GLY A 93 -4.19 -4.91 -5.76
C GLY A 93 -3.92 -3.72 -4.85
N ALA A 94 -2.64 -3.52 -4.50
CA ALA A 94 -2.19 -2.43 -3.63
C ALA A 94 -2.42 -1.07 -4.27
N THR A 95 -2.11 -0.89 -5.56
CA THR A 95 -2.28 0.39 -6.25
C THR A 95 -3.76 0.73 -6.39
N THR A 96 -4.60 -0.23 -6.80
CA THR A 96 -6.05 -0.02 -6.92
C THR A 96 -6.67 0.28 -5.55
N GLY A 97 -6.40 -0.55 -4.54
CA GLY A 97 -6.90 -0.32 -3.18
C GLY A 97 -6.41 1.00 -2.58
N ALA A 98 -5.13 1.32 -2.73
CA ALA A 98 -4.56 2.58 -2.26
C ALA A 98 -5.19 3.80 -2.94
N THR A 99 -5.59 3.65 -4.21
CA THR A 99 -6.30 4.70 -4.96
C THR A 99 -7.72 4.87 -4.45
N LEU A 100 -8.43 3.78 -4.13
CA LEU A 100 -9.75 3.86 -3.48
C LEU A 100 -9.67 4.56 -2.12
N ALA A 101 -8.70 4.20 -1.27
CA ALA A 101 -8.50 4.86 0.02
C ALA A 101 -8.17 6.36 -0.13
N PHE A 102 -7.31 6.70 -1.10
CA PHE A 102 -6.98 8.07 -1.45
C PHE A 102 -8.22 8.88 -1.88
N LEU A 103 -9.04 8.32 -2.76
CA LEU A 103 -10.26 8.96 -3.27
C LEU A 103 -11.32 9.09 -2.17
N ALA A 104 -11.49 8.06 -1.33
CA ALA A 104 -12.38 8.11 -0.19
C ALA A 104 -11.97 9.22 0.80
N SER A 105 -10.69 9.29 1.15
CA SER A 105 -10.14 10.37 2.00
C SER A 105 -10.41 11.75 1.39
N ARG A 106 -10.12 11.92 0.10
CA ARG A 106 -10.36 13.16 -0.64
C ARG A 106 -11.82 13.59 -0.61
N TYR A 107 -12.73 12.65 -0.87
CA TYR A 107 -14.16 12.93 -0.99
C TYR A 107 -14.80 13.22 0.37
N LEU A 108 -14.42 12.46 1.40
CA LEU A 108 -15.06 12.49 2.71
C LEU A 108 -14.45 13.54 3.64
N LEU A 109 -13.11 13.63 3.67
CA LEU A 109 -12.39 14.27 4.77
C LEU A 109 -11.75 15.61 4.39
N ARG A 110 -11.43 15.84 3.12
CA ARG A 110 -10.64 17.01 2.68
C ARG A 110 -11.17 18.34 3.21
N ASP A 111 -12.43 18.67 2.96
CA ASP A 111 -13.03 19.96 3.38
C ASP A 111 -13.03 20.15 4.90
N TRP A 112 -13.16 19.06 5.65
CA TRP A 112 -13.15 19.10 7.10
C TRP A 112 -11.73 19.28 7.65
N VAL A 113 -10.76 18.53 7.10
CA VAL A 113 -9.35 18.64 7.50
C VAL A 113 -8.79 20.01 7.11
N GLU A 114 -9.10 20.54 5.93
CA GLU A 114 -8.61 21.84 5.47
C GLU A 114 -9.09 22.97 6.40
N ARG A 115 -10.35 22.92 6.85
CA ARG A 115 -10.90 23.90 7.81
C ARG A 115 -10.29 23.79 9.21
N LYS A 116 -10.05 22.57 9.71
CA LYS A 116 -9.59 22.36 11.10
C LYS A 116 -8.07 22.33 11.26
N PHE A 117 -7.35 21.86 10.24
CA PHE A 117 -5.91 21.57 10.26
C PHE A 117 -5.17 22.16 9.04
N GLY A 118 -5.70 23.20 8.40
CA GLY A 118 -5.13 23.79 7.18
C GLY A 118 -3.65 24.17 7.26
N LYS A 119 -3.15 24.61 8.43
CA LYS A 119 -1.71 24.90 8.62
C LYS A 119 -0.84 23.65 8.45
N TRP A 120 -1.20 22.55 9.12
CA TRP A 120 -0.48 21.27 9.00
C TRP A 120 -0.58 20.70 7.59
N LEU A 121 -1.79 20.74 7.00
CA LEU A 121 -2.00 20.28 5.62
C LEU A 121 -1.20 21.12 4.62
N GLY A 122 -1.05 22.43 4.86
CA GLY A 122 -0.19 23.32 4.07
C GLY A 122 1.27 22.90 4.08
N SER A 123 1.83 22.53 5.25
CA SER A 123 3.20 22.00 5.33
C SER A 123 3.37 20.68 4.57
N VAL A 124 2.38 19.78 4.66
CA VAL A 124 2.38 18.52 3.88
C VAL A 124 2.31 18.83 2.37
N GLN A 125 1.43 19.75 1.98
CA GLN A 125 1.24 20.18 0.59
C GLN A 125 2.54 20.73 -0.01
N GLN A 126 3.29 21.55 0.73
CA GLN A 126 4.60 22.08 0.30
C GLN A 126 5.61 20.98 -0.01
N GLY A 127 5.58 19.85 0.71
CA GLY A 127 6.40 18.68 0.40
C GLY A 127 6.10 18.10 -0.99
N PHE A 128 4.84 18.10 -1.40
CA PHE A 128 4.39 17.63 -2.72
C PHE A 128 4.47 18.67 -3.84
N GLU A 129 4.54 19.97 -3.53
CA GLU A 129 4.45 21.07 -4.50
C GLU A 129 5.54 21.07 -5.58
N LYS A 130 6.77 20.65 -5.26
CA LYS A 130 7.89 20.70 -6.22
C LYS A 130 7.98 19.47 -7.11
N ASN A 131 7.78 18.29 -6.54
CA ASN A 131 7.81 17.03 -7.28
C ASN A 131 7.00 15.95 -6.54
N ALA A 132 5.67 16.06 -6.66
CA ALA A 132 4.71 15.14 -6.04
C ALA A 132 5.02 13.66 -6.32
N PHE A 133 5.46 13.35 -7.55
CA PHE A 133 5.81 12.01 -7.97
C PHE A 133 7.01 11.46 -7.19
N SER A 134 8.16 12.14 -7.25
CA SER A 134 9.38 11.68 -6.57
C SER A 134 9.22 11.65 -5.06
N TYR A 135 8.50 12.63 -4.48
CA TYR A 135 8.26 12.65 -3.04
C TYR A 135 7.40 11.46 -2.61
N LEU A 136 6.29 11.16 -3.31
CA LEU A 136 5.48 9.98 -2.99
C LEU A 136 6.26 8.67 -3.20
N MET A 137 7.00 8.55 -4.31
CA MET A 137 7.84 7.38 -4.58
C MET A 137 8.84 7.13 -3.44
N THR A 138 9.42 8.18 -2.89
CA THR A 138 10.30 8.10 -1.71
C THR A 138 9.56 7.60 -0.48
N LEU A 139 8.36 8.13 -0.20
CA LEU A 139 7.52 7.66 0.90
C LEU A 139 7.10 6.19 0.74
N ARG A 140 7.00 5.68 -0.49
CA ARG A 140 6.68 4.26 -0.75
C ARG A 140 7.89 3.34 -0.54
N LEU A 141 9.09 3.82 -0.85
CA LEU A 141 10.32 3.06 -0.70
C LEU A 141 10.77 3.02 0.76
N ILE A 142 10.60 4.11 1.51
CA ILE A 142 11.05 4.21 2.90
C ILE A 142 9.98 3.59 3.84
N PRO A 143 10.25 2.46 4.51
CA PRO A 143 9.27 1.76 5.34
C PRO A 143 9.10 2.39 6.74
N LEU A 144 9.16 3.72 6.84
CA LEU A 144 9.00 4.46 8.10
C LEU A 144 7.55 4.84 8.37
N PHE A 145 6.74 4.96 7.32
CA PHE A 145 5.35 5.41 7.43
C PHE A 145 4.39 4.28 7.11
N PRO A 146 3.32 4.09 7.89
CA PRO A 146 2.31 3.09 7.57
C PRO A 146 1.66 3.38 6.22
N PHE A 147 1.52 2.33 5.39
CA PHE A 147 1.04 2.45 4.01
C PHE A 147 -0.32 3.16 3.91
N PHE A 148 -1.26 2.83 4.80
CA PHE A 148 -2.59 3.43 4.83
C PHE A 148 -2.56 4.92 5.18
N VAL A 149 -1.65 5.35 6.07
CA VAL A 149 -1.50 6.76 6.46
C VAL A 149 -1.08 7.58 5.25
N VAL A 150 -0.09 7.10 4.49
CA VAL A 150 0.35 7.77 3.26
C VAL A 150 -0.81 7.90 2.26
N ASN A 151 -1.63 6.85 2.10
CA ASN A 151 -2.80 6.88 1.20
C ASN A 151 -3.81 7.96 1.59
N LEU A 152 -4.19 7.97 2.87
CA LEU A 152 -5.18 8.91 3.39
C LEU A 152 -4.67 10.34 3.33
N VAL A 153 -3.44 10.59 3.79
CA VAL A 153 -2.83 11.92 3.80
C VAL A 153 -2.65 12.46 2.38
N SER A 154 -2.14 11.64 1.45
CA SER A 154 -2.06 12.04 0.04
C SER A 154 -3.42 12.43 -0.54
N GLY A 155 -4.51 11.75 -0.15
CA GLY A 155 -5.88 12.09 -0.58
C GLY A 155 -6.34 13.49 -0.17
N LEU A 156 -5.85 13.98 0.97
CA LEU A 156 -6.14 15.31 1.49
C LEU A 156 -5.36 16.43 0.77
N THR A 157 -4.28 16.08 0.08
CA THR A 157 -3.47 17.03 -0.71
C THR A 157 -4.09 17.33 -2.08
N ARG A 158 -3.53 18.32 -2.78
CA ARG A 158 -3.87 18.70 -4.16
C ARG A 158 -3.22 17.79 -5.22
N MET A 159 -2.62 16.66 -4.83
CA MET A 159 -1.99 15.74 -5.78
C MET A 159 -2.98 15.20 -6.82
N ASN A 160 -2.56 15.14 -8.09
CA ASN A 160 -3.34 14.50 -9.14
C ASN A 160 -3.40 12.97 -8.91
N VAL A 161 -4.58 12.37 -9.13
CA VAL A 161 -4.80 10.90 -9.05
C VAL A 161 -3.81 10.13 -9.93
N GLY A 162 -3.57 10.56 -11.17
CA GLY A 162 -2.65 9.90 -12.09
C GLY A 162 -1.20 9.89 -11.58
N THR A 163 -0.75 10.99 -10.99
CA THR A 163 0.57 11.06 -10.33
C THR A 163 0.63 10.12 -9.13
N TYR A 164 -0.43 10.07 -8.33
CA TYR A 164 -0.52 9.16 -7.18
C TYR A 164 -0.46 7.69 -7.60
N VAL A 165 -1.23 7.31 -8.62
CA VAL A 165 -1.27 5.96 -9.18
C VAL A 165 0.09 5.56 -9.72
N ALA A 166 0.70 6.39 -10.58
CA ALA A 166 1.99 6.07 -11.20
C ALA A 166 3.12 5.97 -10.17
N ALA A 167 3.20 6.92 -9.22
CA ALA A 167 4.21 6.90 -8.18
C ALA A 167 4.02 5.72 -7.20
N THR A 168 2.77 5.35 -6.89
CA THR A 168 2.49 4.19 -6.04
C THR A 168 2.82 2.90 -6.77
N ALA A 169 2.35 2.72 -8.00
CA ALA A 169 2.59 1.52 -8.81
C ALA A 169 4.09 1.25 -9.01
N LEU A 170 4.90 2.29 -9.19
CA LEU A 170 6.35 2.11 -9.34
C LEU A 170 7.06 2.01 -7.99
N GLY A 171 6.69 2.85 -7.02
CA GLY A 171 7.37 2.97 -5.74
C GLY A 171 7.24 1.76 -4.83
N ILE A 172 6.17 0.97 -4.96
CA ILE A 172 5.98 -0.23 -4.12
C ILE A 172 6.65 -1.49 -4.69
N ILE A 173 7.07 -1.51 -5.96
CA ILE A 173 7.63 -2.71 -6.60
C ILE A 173 8.79 -3.30 -5.80
N PRO A 174 9.82 -2.53 -5.39
CA PRO A 174 10.96 -3.11 -4.69
C PRO A 174 10.55 -3.72 -3.34
N GLY A 175 9.68 -3.02 -2.60
CA GLY A 175 9.12 -3.50 -1.34
C GLY A 175 8.33 -4.79 -1.53
N SER A 176 7.34 -4.76 -2.43
CA SER A 176 6.50 -5.91 -2.75
C SER A 176 7.32 -7.11 -3.21
N PHE A 177 8.38 -6.90 -3.99
CA PHE A 177 9.26 -7.98 -4.44
C PHE A 177 10.04 -8.62 -3.30
N VAL A 178 10.63 -7.85 -2.39
CA VAL A 178 11.38 -8.41 -1.24
C VAL A 178 10.47 -9.26 -0.37
N TYR A 179 9.26 -8.76 -0.05
CA TYR A 179 8.31 -9.52 0.76
C TYR A 179 7.73 -10.71 -0.01
N ALA A 180 7.41 -10.59 -1.30
CA ALA A 180 6.95 -11.72 -2.11
C ALA A 180 8.04 -12.79 -2.27
N TYR A 181 9.31 -12.38 -2.42
CA TYR A 181 10.44 -13.31 -2.45
C TYR A 181 10.59 -14.06 -1.14
N ALA A 182 10.48 -13.35 0.00
CA ALA A 182 10.45 -13.98 1.32
C ALA A 182 9.28 -14.98 1.44
N GLY A 183 8.10 -14.62 0.91
CA GLY A 183 6.91 -15.47 0.89
C GLY A 183 7.13 -16.85 0.23
N ARG A 184 8.02 -16.97 -0.77
CA ARG A 184 8.38 -18.28 -1.34
C ARG A 184 9.00 -19.23 -0.31
N GLN A 185 9.63 -18.68 0.71
CA GLN A 185 10.28 -19.39 1.80
C GLN A 185 9.37 -19.41 3.05
N LEU A 186 8.05 -19.38 2.87
CA LEU A 186 7.08 -19.31 3.98
C LEU A 186 7.36 -20.31 5.12
N GLY A 187 7.80 -21.52 4.78
CA GLY A 187 8.13 -22.57 5.75
C GLY A 187 9.30 -22.23 6.68
N THR A 188 10.20 -21.33 6.29
CA THR A 188 11.38 -20.92 7.08
C THR A 188 11.18 -19.60 7.81
N ILE A 189 10.11 -18.84 7.51
CA ILE A 189 9.81 -17.56 8.17
C ILE A 189 9.19 -17.82 9.53
N ASN A 190 9.89 -17.46 10.61
CA ASN A 190 9.33 -17.54 11.96
C ASN A 190 8.79 -16.19 12.43
N SER A 191 9.34 -15.08 11.94
CA SER A 191 8.90 -13.73 12.28
C SER A 191 8.97 -12.78 11.09
N LEU A 192 8.07 -11.80 11.03
CA LEU A 192 8.15 -10.70 10.06
C LEU A 192 9.42 -9.84 10.26
N LYS A 193 9.99 -9.85 11.47
CA LYS A 193 11.24 -9.14 11.78
C LYS A 193 12.44 -9.72 11.03
N ASP A 194 12.39 -11.00 10.67
CA ASP A 194 13.47 -11.68 9.94
C ASP A 194 13.60 -11.13 8.51
N ILE A 195 12.49 -10.64 7.95
CA ILE A 195 12.40 -10.07 6.60
C ILE A 195 12.79 -8.60 6.61
N ALA A 196 12.35 -7.85 7.62
CA ALA A 196 12.64 -6.42 7.81
C ALA A 196 13.95 -6.20 8.57
N SER A 197 15.04 -6.88 8.18
CA SER A 197 16.34 -6.72 8.84
C SER A 197 16.90 -5.30 8.67
N PRO A 198 17.78 -4.82 9.57
CA PRO A 198 18.36 -3.48 9.45
C PRO A 198 19.05 -3.22 8.10
N GLY A 199 19.67 -4.24 7.50
CA GLY A 199 20.29 -4.14 6.18
C GLY A 199 19.26 -3.95 5.06
N VAL A 200 18.13 -4.68 5.10
CA VAL A 200 17.03 -4.52 4.13
C VAL A 200 16.38 -3.15 4.27
N ILE A 201 16.14 -2.68 5.50
CA ILE A 201 15.61 -1.34 5.76
C ILE A 201 16.60 -0.28 5.24
N GLY A 202 17.90 -0.44 5.49
CA GLY A 202 18.93 0.46 4.99
C GLY A 202 18.95 0.54 3.46
N ALA A 203 18.84 -0.59 2.77
CA ALA A 203 18.76 -0.64 1.31
C ALA A 203 17.53 0.11 0.78
N PHE A 204 16.37 -0.07 1.42
CA PHE A 204 15.14 0.67 1.06
C PHE A 204 15.25 2.18 1.28
N VAL A 205 15.89 2.59 2.37
CA VAL A 205 16.17 4.01 2.64
C VAL A 205 17.08 4.59 1.55
N LEU A 206 18.16 3.89 1.18
CA LEU A 206 19.06 4.33 0.11
C LEU A 206 18.34 4.44 -1.25
N LEU A 207 17.50 3.46 -1.60
CA LEU A 207 16.67 3.51 -2.80
C LEU A 207 15.69 4.69 -2.77
N GLY A 208 15.06 4.95 -1.63
CA GLY A 208 14.21 6.12 -1.43
C GLY A 208 14.96 7.44 -1.61
N LEU A 209 16.18 7.54 -1.09
CA LEU A 209 17.02 8.73 -1.29
C LEU A 209 17.43 8.90 -2.76
N LEU A 210 17.74 7.81 -3.47
CA LEU A 210 18.01 7.83 -4.91
C LEU A 210 16.80 8.35 -5.71
N ALA A 211 15.58 7.99 -5.32
CA ALA A 211 14.35 8.50 -5.93
C ALA A 211 14.19 10.03 -5.84
N LEU A 212 14.84 10.68 -4.86
CA LEU A 212 14.86 12.14 -4.71
C LEU A 212 15.93 12.82 -5.57
N VAL A 213 16.95 12.11 -6.07
CA VAL A 213 18.07 12.69 -6.84
C VAL A 213 17.60 13.56 -8.01
N PRO A 214 16.63 13.17 -8.85
CA PRO A 214 16.14 14.03 -9.93
C PRO A 214 15.52 15.35 -9.43
N SER A 215 14.91 15.32 -8.25
CA SER A 215 14.28 16.50 -7.63
C SER A 215 15.32 17.45 -7.03
N LEU A 216 16.37 16.88 -6.40
CA LEU A 216 17.49 17.65 -5.86
C LEU A 216 18.32 18.28 -6.98
N TYR A 217 18.58 17.53 -8.05
CA TYR A 217 19.29 18.01 -9.23
C TYR A 217 18.59 19.21 -9.87
N LYS A 218 17.28 19.13 -10.13
CA LYS A 218 16.49 20.27 -10.67
C LYS A 218 16.53 21.50 -9.76
N LYS A 219 16.52 21.31 -8.44
CA LYS A 219 16.61 22.41 -7.46
C LYS A 219 17.99 23.07 -7.45
N TRP A 220 19.05 22.32 -7.70
CA TRP A 220 20.42 22.83 -7.79
C TRP A 220 20.69 23.49 -9.15
N SER A 221 20.27 22.87 -10.26
CA SER A 221 20.46 23.43 -11.60
C SER A 221 19.67 24.71 -11.83
N GLY A 222 18.45 24.82 -11.28
CA GLY A 222 17.64 26.04 -11.34
C GLY A 222 18.09 27.17 -10.39
N LYS A 223 19.12 26.94 -9.55
CA LYS A 223 19.80 28.00 -8.77
C LYS A 223 21.06 28.53 -9.46
N LEU A 224 21.53 27.83 -10.49
CA LEU A 224 22.75 28.16 -11.26
C LEU A 224 22.43 28.83 -12.61
N ALA A 225 21.14 29.00 -12.94
CA ALA A 225 20.61 29.75 -14.08
C ALA A 225 19.87 30.98 -13.56
#